data_AF-A0A8T6R8J0-F1
#
_entry.id   AF-A0A8T6R8J0-F1
#
_cell.length_a   1.000
_cell.length_b   1.000
_cell.length_c   1.000
_cell.angle_alpha   90.00
_cell.angle_beta   90.00
_cell.angle_gamma   90.00
#
_symmetry.space_group_name_H-M   'P 1'
#
loop_
_entity.id
_entity.type
_entity.pdbx_description
1 polymer ?
#
loop_
_entity_poly.entity_id
_entity_poly.type
_entity_poly.pdbx_seq_one_letter_code
_entity_poly.pdbx_strand_id
1 'polypeptide(L)' 'MIGEFEEERPISCLKIGRDEKNALLFAFPHPNEPIGSMTVEFLSRYLAENTEFIEKTGFTWHLIKVIDP' A
#
# COMPACT_ATOMS: atom_id res chain seq x y z
N MET A 1 4.93 -9.48 -36.62
CA MET A 1 4.03 -9.61 -35.46
C MET A 1 4.81 -9.08 -34.27
N ILE A 2 4.55 -7.85 -33.83
CA ILE A 2 5.14 -7.33 -32.59
C ILE A 2 4.00 -7.46 -31.58
N GLY A 3 4.12 -8.44 -30.68
CA GLY A 3 3.19 -8.59 -29.57
C GLY A 3 3.81 -7.96 -28.33
N GLU A 4 3.13 -6.97 -27.75
CA GLU A 4 3.36 -6.59 -26.36
C GLU A 4 2.55 -7.55 -25.48
N PHE A 5 3.22 -8.16 -24.53
CA PHE A 5 2.63 -9.03 -23.52
C PHE A 5 2.50 -8.18 -22.25
N GLU A 6 1.32 -7.64 -21.97
CA GLU A 6 1.01 -7.15 -20.62
C GLU A 6 0.73 -8.36 -19.75
N GLU A 7 1.73 -8.75 -18.95
CA GLU A 7 1.58 -9.79 -17.95
C GLU A 7 0.71 -9.21 -16.83
N GLU A 8 -0.56 -9.64 -16.74
CA GLU A 8 -1.46 -9.27 -15.64
C GLU A 8 -0.89 -9.77 -14.30
N ARG A 9 -0.06 -8.97 -13.64
CA ARG A 9 0.45 -9.28 -12.31
C ARG A 9 -0.51 -8.76 -11.25
N PRO A 10 -0.92 -9.59 -10.28
CA PRO A 10 -1.86 -9.17 -9.25
C PRO A 10 -1.23 -8.09 -8.34
N ILE A 11 -1.92 -6.97 -8.21
CA ILE A 11 -1.55 -5.89 -7.29
C ILE A 11 -1.72 -6.38 -5.86
N SER A 12 -0.63 -6.38 -5.09
CA SER A 12 -0.65 -6.77 -3.68
C SER A 12 -1.11 -5.62 -2.79
N CYS A 13 -2.14 -5.87 -1.97
CA CYS A 13 -2.66 -4.91 -0.99
C CYS A 13 -2.50 -5.44 0.43
N LEU A 14 -1.81 -4.68 1.28
CA LEU A 14 -1.69 -4.98 2.70
C LEU A 14 -2.83 -4.31 3.47
N LYS A 15 -3.57 -5.10 4.27
CA LYS A 15 -4.66 -4.62 5.12
C LYS A 15 -4.24 -4.68 6.60
N ILE A 16 -4.37 -3.57 7.33
CA ILE A 16 -4.09 -3.49 8.76
C ILE A 16 -5.26 -2.78 9.48
N GLY A 17 -5.86 -3.42 10.48
CA GLY A 17 -7.05 -2.92 11.19
C GLY A 17 -8.33 -3.69 10.86
N ARG A 18 -9.40 -3.46 11.63
CA ARG A 18 -10.69 -4.16 11.51
C ARG A 18 -11.93 -3.27 11.63
N ASP A 19 -11.75 -1.96 11.74
CA ASP A 19 -12.81 -1.00 12.01
C ASP A 19 -13.43 -0.40 10.74
N GLU A 20 -14.51 0.35 10.93
CA GLU A 20 -15.40 0.84 9.87
C GLU A 20 -14.78 1.94 8.98
N LYS A 21 -13.84 2.74 9.50
CA LYS A 21 -13.24 3.83 8.73
C LYS A 21 -12.13 3.26 7.86
N ASN A 22 -12.16 3.51 6.55
CA ASN A 22 -11.17 2.98 5.64
C ASN A 22 -10.21 4.08 5.18
N ALA A 23 -8.91 3.84 5.29
CA ALA A 23 -7.85 4.68 4.75
C ALA A 23 -7.13 3.90 3.64
N LEU A 24 -7.12 4.43 2.42
CA LEU A 24 -6.44 3.83 1.26
C LEU A 24 -5.22 4.66 0.91
N LEU A 25 -4.05 4.01 0.91
CA LEU A 25 -2.79 4.59 0.50
C LEU A 25 -2.21 3.72 -0.62
N PHE A 26 -1.91 4.35 -1.75
CA PHE A 26 -1.26 3.72 -2.88
C PHE A 26 -0.07 4.57 -3.33
N ALA A 27 1.03 3.92 -3.64
CA ALA A 27 2.22 4.56 -4.21
C ALA A 27 2.34 4.24 -5.71
N PHE A 28 2.73 5.24 -6.50
CA PHE A 28 3.18 5.07 -7.87
C PHE A 28 4.70 4.91 -7.88
N PRO A 29 5.24 3.73 -8.18
CA PRO A 29 6.68 3.56 -8.29
C PRO A 29 7.08 3.97 -9.72
N HIS A 30 7.23 5.26 -9.98
CA HIS A 30 8.08 5.61 -11.09
C HIS A 30 9.54 5.32 -10.67
N PRO A 31 10.38 4.66 -11.50
CA PRO A 31 11.76 4.31 -11.12
C PRO A 31 12.58 5.50 -10.62
N ASN A 32 12.18 6.71 -11.01
CA ASN A 32 12.84 7.96 -10.67
C ASN A 32 12.28 8.65 -9.41
N GLU A 33 11.19 8.16 -8.81
CA GLU A 33 10.52 8.79 -7.66
C GLU A 33 10.18 7.76 -6.56
N PRO A 34 11.18 7.17 -5.89
CA PRO A 34 10.96 6.07 -4.93
C PRO A 34 10.25 6.50 -3.63
N ILE A 35 10.04 7.80 -3.43
CA ILE A 35 9.58 8.35 -2.15
C ILE A 35 8.19 7.86 -1.76
N GLY A 36 7.30 7.65 -2.73
CA GLY A 36 5.96 7.11 -2.47
C GLY A 36 6.03 5.68 -1.91
N SER A 37 6.82 4.82 -2.56
CA SER A 37 6.97 3.42 -2.13
C SER A 37 7.66 3.31 -0.77
N MET A 38 8.71 4.11 -0.52
CA MET A 38 9.37 4.17 0.79
C MET A 38 8.44 4.68 1.89
N THR A 39 7.55 5.63 1.58
CA THR A 39 6.56 6.14 2.55
C THR A 39 5.56 5.05 2.92
N VAL A 40 5.03 4.32 1.94
CA VAL A 40 4.11 3.19 2.18
C VAL A 40 4.81 2.06 2.95
N GLU A 41 6.08 1.78 2.64
CA GLU A 41 6.91 0.82 3.38
C GLU A 41 7.03 1.22 4.86
N PHE A 42 7.46 2.46 5.13
CA PHE A 42 7.59 2.97 6.50
C PHE A 42 6.26 2.92 7.25
N LEU A 43 5.18 3.41 6.64
CA LEU A 43 3.86 3.42 7.26
C LEU A 43 3.36 2.01 7.55
N SER A 44 3.62 1.04 6.67
CA SER A 44 3.22 -0.34 6.90
C SER A 44 3.86 -0.93 8.16
N ARG A 45 5.15 -0.63 8.41
CA ARG A 45 5.87 -1.08 9.61
C ARG A 45 5.37 -0.34 10.85
N TYR A 46 5.25 0.98 10.77
CA TYR A 46 4.76 1.80 11.88
C TYR A 46 3.39 1.32 12.35
N LEU A 47 2.45 1.10 11.43
CA LEU A 47 1.11 0.63 11.75
C LEU A 47 1.11 -0.78 12.36
N ALA A 48 1.95 -1.69 11.84
CA ALA A 48 2.09 -3.04 12.38
C ALA A 48 2.67 -3.06 13.81
N GLU A 49 3.58 -2.13 14.12
CA GLU A 49 4.23 -2.02 15.43
C GLU A 49 3.40 -1.20 16.46
N ASN A 50 2.45 -0.37 15.99
CA ASN A 50 1.68 0.55 16.83
C ASN A 50 0.17 0.26 16.74
N THR A 51 -0.25 -0.95 17.15
CA THR A 51 -1.67 -1.35 17.09
C THR A 51 -2.60 -0.44 17.90
N GLU A 52 -2.11 0.14 19.01
CA GLU A 52 -2.88 1.11 19.82
C GLU A 52 -3.26 2.37 19.02
N PHE A 53 -2.41 2.82 18.08
CA PHE A 53 -2.73 3.93 17.20
C PHE A 53 -3.90 3.58 16.25
N ILE A 54 -3.89 2.35 15.74
CA ILE A 54 -4.96 1.85 14.87
C ILE A 54 -6.28 1.81 15.63
N GLU A 55 -6.28 1.22 16.84
CA GLU A 55 -7.46 1.11 17.70
C GLU A 55 -8.02 2.50 18.09
N LYS A 56 -7.16 3.44 18.47
CA LYS A 56 -7.58 4.80 18.85
C LYS A 56 -8.19 5.58 17.69
N THR A 57 -7.68 5.39 16.48
CA THR A 57 -8.15 6.13 15.30
C THR A 57 -9.34 5.44 14.63
N GLY A 58 -9.50 4.13 14.85
CA GLY A 58 -10.59 3.32 14.30
C GLY A 58 -10.50 3.14 12.79
N PHE A 59 -9.29 3.16 12.23
CA PHE A 59 -9.07 2.98 10.80
C PHE A 59 -8.64 1.56 10.44
N THR A 60 -9.21 1.05 9.35
CA THR A 60 -8.65 -0.03 8.55
C THR A 60 -7.84 0.58 7.40
N TRP A 61 -6.54 0.29 7.39
CA TRP A 61 -5.58 0.78 6.41
C TRP A 61 -5.40 -0.24 5.29
N HIS A 62 -5.46 0.25 4.05
CA HIS A 62 -5.20 -0.50 2.82
C HIS A 62 -4.00 0.13 2.14
N LEU A 63 -2.91 -0.63 1.99
CA LEU A 63 -1.61 -0.14 1.55
C LEU A 63 -1.19 -0.89 0.28
N ILE A 64 -1.04 -0.16 -0.83
CA ILE A 64 -0.57 -0.67 -2.12
C ILE A 64 0.79 -0.03 -2.41
N LYS A 65 1.86 -0.84 -2.41
CA LYS A 65 3.23 -0.34 -2.58
C LYS A 65 3.59 -0.05 -4.04
N VAL A 66 2.96 -0.75 -4.97
CA VAL A 66 3.22 -0.69 -6.41
C VAL A 66 1.90 -0.93 -7.12
N ILE A 67 1.46 0.05 -7.92
CA ILE A 67 0.20 -0.03 -8.70
C ILE A 67 0.46 -0.20 -10.21
N ASP A 68 1.72 -0.07 -10.64
CA ASP A 68 2.20 -0.30 -12.01
C ASP A 68 3.23 -1.46 -11.94
N PRO A 69 2.88 -2.68 -12.37
CA PRO A 69 3.72 -3.88 -12.19
C PRO A 69 5.02 -3.94 -13.01
#